data_AF-A0A7S1CZQ1-F1
#
_entry.id   AF-A0A7S1CZQ1-F1
#
_cell.length_a   1.000
_cell.length_b   1.000
_cell.length_c   1.000
_cell.angle_alpha   90.00
_cell.angle_beta   90.00
_cell.angle_gamma   90.00
#
_symmetry.space_group_name_H-M   'P 1'
#
loop_
_entity.id
_entity.type
_entity.pdbx_description
1 polymer ?
#
loop_
_entity_poly.entity_id
_entity_poly.type
_entity_poly.pdbx_seq_one_letter_code
_entity_poly.pdbx_strand_id
1 'polypeptide(L)'
;SAPTLHGMTARHVIAKGCGFFKDAIESGEEELKQINEDEGFSEEYLVFMQQLSNRYFNRALFLLTVRSDHPDPYAAERQGITDLTISMDMDRELIEKGESG
;
A
#
# COMPACT_ATOMS: atom_id res chain seq x y z
N SER A 1 -17.52 18.39 20.76
CA SER A 1 -16.85 17.07 20.74
C SER A 1 -16.32 16.84 19.34
N ALA A 2 -15.11 16.27 19.19
CA ALA A 2 -14.59 15.90 17.87
C ALA A 2 -15.52 14.86 17.22
N PRO A 3 -15.75 14.89 15.90
CA PRO A 3 -16.58 13.91 15.21
C PRO A 3 -15.99 12.51 15.37
N THR A 4 -16.85 11.54 15.71
CA THR A 4 -16.49 10.13 15.82
C THR A 4 -17.07 9.35 14.65
N LEU A 5 -16.27 8.50 14.01
CA LEU A 5 -16.76 7.56 13.00
C LEU A 5 -17.26 6.30 13.71
N HIS A 6 -18.58 6.06 13.75
CA HIS A 6 -19.18 4.91 14.45
C HIS A 6 -18.67 4.71 15.91
N GLY A 7 -18.47 5.79 16.65
CA GLY A 7 -17.96 5.74 18.03
C GLY A 7 -16.43 5.56 18.14
N MET A 8 -15.70 5.55 17.02
CA MET A 8 -14.24 5.52 17.00
C MET A 8 -13.65 6.94 17.08
N THR A 9 -12.57 7.08 17.85
CA THR A 9 -11.73 8.28 17.82
C THR A 9 -10.87 8.28 16.55
N ALA A 10 -10.29 9.43 16.18
CA ALA A 10 -9.33 9.50 15.09
C ALA A 10 -8.20 8.46 15.26
N ARG A 11 -7.66 8.32 16.47
CA ARG A 11 -6.62 7.32 16.79
C ARG A 11 -7.08 5.88 16.54
N HIS A 12 -8.34 5.54 16.87
CA HIS A 12 -8.88 4.21 16.58
C HIS A 12 -9.00 3.95 15.07
N VAL A 13 -9.47 4.95 14.31
CA VAL A 13 -9.57 4.86 12.85
C VAL A 13 -8.19 4.71 12.23
N ILE A 14 -7.20 5.48 12.70
CA ILE A 14 -5.81 5.39 12.24
C ILE A 14 -5.24 4.00 12.49
N ALA A 15 -5.33 3.49 13.72
CA ALA A 15 -4.80 2.16 14.05
C ALA A 15 -5.45 1.04 13.22
N LYS A 16 -6.80 1.07 13.08
CA LYS A 16 -7.50 0.08 12.25
C LYS A 16 -7.16 0.22 10.76
N GLY A 17 -7.10 1.43 10.25
CA GLY A 17 -6.74 1.70 8.86
C GLY A 17 -5.34 1.20 8.52
N CYS A 18 -4.35 1.47 9.38
CA CYS A 18 -3.00 0.92 9.24
C CYS A 18 -3.00 -0.60 9.20
N GLY A 19 -3.78 -1.25 10.08
CA GLY A 19 -3.91 -2.71 10.10
C GLY A 19 -4.49 -3.27 8.80
N PHE A 20 -5.59 -2.70 8.30
CA PHE A 20 -6.22 -3.18 7.06
C PHE A 20 -5.32 -3.04 5.84
N PHE A 21 -4.59 -1.93 5.71
CA PHE A 21 -3.63 -1.80 4.61
C PHE A 21 -2.46 -2.78 4.75
N LYS A 22 -1.98 -3.02 5.97
CA LYS A 22 -0.92 -3.99 6.22
C LYS A 22 -1.34 -5.38 5.74
N ASP A 23 -2.47 -5.88 6.24
CA ASP A 23 -2.95 -7.22 5.91
C ASP A 23 -3.20 -7.37 4.39
N ALA A 24 -3.82 -6.36 3.76
CA ALA A 24 -4.09 -6.38 2.33
C ALA A 24 -2.82 -6.33 1.45
N ILE A 25 -1.77 -5.66 1.92
CA ILE A 25 -0.47 -5.61 1.22
C ILE A 25 0.24 -6.95 1.39
N GLU A 26 0.35 -7.49 2.60
CA GLU A 26 1.03 -8.77 2.86
C GLU A 26 0.37 -9.91 2.07
N SER A 27 -0.96 -10.00 2.07
CA SER A 27 -1.67 -10.98 1.22
C SER A 27 -1.45 -10.75 -0.27
N GLY A 28 -1.40 -9.49 -0.71
CA GLY A 28 -1.13 -9.16 -2.11
C GLY A 28 0.30 -9.52 -2.56
N GLU A 29 1.30 -9.37 -1.69
CA GLU A 29 2.67 -9.78 -1.99
C GLU A 29 2.79 -11.30 -2.17
N GLU A 30 2.11 -12.07 -1.31
CA GLU A 30 2.06 -13.53 -1.41
C GLU A 30 1.37 -13.98 -2.70
N GLU A 31 0.26 -13.35 -3.07
CA GLU A 31 -0.49 -13.65 -4.30
C GLU A 31 0.30 -13.26 -5.56
N LEU A 32 0.93 -12.08 -5.59
CA LEU A 32 1.78 -11.67 -6.71
C LEU A 32 2.93 -12.66 -6.94
N LYS A 33 3.52 -13.17 -5.85
CA LYS A 33 4.56 -14.20 -5.92
C LYS A 33 4.04 -15.49 -6.55
N GLN A 34 2.84 -15.93 -6.17
CA GLN A 34 2.21 -17.13 -6.75
C GLN A 34 1.92 -16.94 -8.24
N ILE A 35 1.35 -15.80 -8.65
CA ILE A 35 1.09 -15.50 -10.06
C ILE A 35 2.39 -15.53 -10.88
N ASN A 36 3.49 -14.97 -10.35
CA ASN A 36 4.79 -15.03 -11.02
C ASN A 36 5.35 -16.45 -11.13
N GLU A 37 5.15 -17.30 -10.12
CA GLU A 37 5.59 -18.70 -10.15
C GLU A 37 4.78 -19.53 -11.16
N ASP A 38 3.49 -19.27 -11.30
CA ASP A 38 2.59 -20.02 -12.18
C ASP A 38 2.62 -19.54 -13.64
N GLU A 39 2.67 -18.22 -13.86
CA GLU A 39 2.49 -17.60 -15.19
C GLU A 39 3.69 -16.77 -15.65
N GLY A 40 4.59 -16.41 -14.74
CA GLY A 40 5.67 -15.45 -15.00
C GLY A 40 5.14 -14.04 -15.25
N PHE A 41 5.79 -13.30 -16.16
CA PHE A 41 5.38 -11.95 -16.55
C PHE A 41 4.21 -11.98 -17.55
N SER A 42 3.02 -12.39 -17.07
CA SER A 42 1.76 -12.37 -17.84
C SER A 42 1.05 -11.01 -17.76
N GLU A 43 0.01 -10.81 -18.58
CA GLU A 43 -0.87 -9.63 -18.46
C GLU A 43 -1.54 -9.59 -17.09
N GLU A 44 -1.93 -10.75 -16.55
CA GLU A 44 -2.49 -10.88 -15.21
C GLU A 44 -1.49 -10.47 -14.12
N TYR A 45 -0.22 -10.89 -14.25
CA TYR A 45 0.86 -10.43 -13.36
C TYR A 45 0.98 -8.90 -13.37
N LEU A 46 1.02 -8.27 -14.55
CA LEU A 46 1.15 -6.81 -14.67
C LEU A 46 -0.07 -6.08 -14.07
N VAL A 47 -1.28 -6.57 -14.32
CA VAL A 47 -2.50 -6.01 -13.73
C VAL A 47 -2.47 -6.12 -12.21
N PHE A 48 -2.07 -7.28 -11.69
CA PHE A 48 -2.00 -7.50 -10.24
C PHE A 48 -0.93 -6.61 -9.59
N MET A 49 0.23 -6.50 -10.23
CA MET A 49 1.32 -5.65 -9.79
C MET A 49 0.90 -4.17 -9.73
N GLN A 50 0.13 -3.68 -10.71
CA GLN A 50 -0.43 -2.31 -10.67
C GLN A 50 -1.40 -2.12 -9.50
N GLN A 51 -2.24 -3.12 -9.21
CA GLN A 51 -3.15 -3.07 -8.06
C GLN A 51 -2.39 -3.04 -6.74
N LEU A 52 -1.33 -3.83 -6.61
CA LEU A 52 -0.48 -3.84 -5.41
C LEU A 52 0.29 -2.52 -5.24
N SER A 53 0.85 -1.96 -6.32
CA SER A 53 1.44 -0.61 -6.32
C SER A 53 0.44 0.43 -5.79
N ASN A 54 -0.81 0.40 -6.27
CA ASN A 54 -1.86 1.31 -5.80
C ASN A 54 -2.18 1.14 -4.29
N ARG A 55 -2.12 -0.09 -3.76
CA ARG A 55 -2.31 -0.33 -2.31
C ARG A 55 -1.18 0.31 -1.50
N TYR A 56 0.06 0.17 -1.96
CA TYR A 56 1.22 0.84 -1.37
C TYR A 56 1.06 2.36 -1.40
N PHE A 57 0.72 2.94 -2.55
CA PHE A 57 0.46 4.37 -2.68
C PHE A 57 -0.64 4.86 -1.73
N ASN A 58 -1.75 4.11 -1.63
CA ASN A 58 -2.86 4.47 -0.74
C ASN A 58 -2.47 4.41 0.74
N ARG A 59 -1.72 3.38 1.17
CA ARG A 59 -1.20 3.30 2.54
C ARG A 59 -0.24 4.46 2.82
N ALA A 60 0.60 4.81 1.86
CA ALA A 60 1.50 5.94 1.97
C ALA A 60 0.75 7.26 2.21
N LEU A 61 -0.22 7.58 1.34
CA LEU A 61 -1.03 8.78 1.47
C LEU A 61 -1.75 8.81 2.82
N PHE A 62 -2.32 7.68 3.24
CA PHE A 62 -2.97 7.57 4.53
C PHE A 62 -2.02 7.92 5.68
N LEU A 63 -0.88 7.23 5.78
CA LEU A 63 0.11 7.42 6.85
C LEU A 63 0.67 8.85 6.90
N LEU A 64 0.99 9.42 5.74
CA LEU A 64 1.51 10.79 5.64
C LEU A 64 0.44 11.83 6.01
N THR A 65 -0.83 11.57 5.67
CA THR A 65 -1.95 12.47 6.00
C THR A 65 -2.28 12.44 7.49
N VAL A 66 -2.30 11.25 8.11
CA VAL A 66 -2.68 11.08 9.52
C VAL A 66 -1.50 11.15 10.48
N ARG A 67 -0.29 11.47 9.98
CA ARG A 67 0.98 11.47 10.72
C ARG A 67 0.90 12.21 12.05
N SER A 68 0.27 13.39 12.08
CA SER A 68 0.13 14.23 13.28
C SER A 68 -0.62 13.55 14.42
N ASP A 69 -1.52 12.64 14.08
CA ASP A 69 -2.44 11.97 15.00
C ASP A 69 -2.01 10.51 15.28
N HIS A 70 -0.94 10.06 14.62
CA HIS A 70 -0.34 8.75 14.82
C HIS A 70 0.42 8.70 16.17
N PRO A 71 0.36 7.58 16.93
CA PRO A 71 1.10 7.44 18.19
C PRO A 71 2.61 7.62 18.06
N ASP A 72 3.17 7.29 16.90
CA ASP A 72 4.55 7.55 16.52
C ASP A 72 4.58 8.23 15.13
N PRO A 73 4.60 9.58 15.09
CA PRO A 73 4.58 10.34 13.85
C PRO A 73 5.77 10.04 12.93
N TYR A 74 6.95 9.79 13.49
CA TYR A 74 8.15 9.51 12.70
C TYR A 74 8.11 8.12 12.08
N ALA A 75 7.57 7.13 12.78
CA ALA A 75 7.36 5.81 12.20
C ALA A 75 6.35 5.85 11.05
N ALA A 76 5.23 6.58 11.22
CA ALA A 76 4.25 6.77 10.15
C ALA A 76 4.86 7.45 8.92
N GLU A 77 5.67 8.49 9.12
CA GLU A 77 6.37 9.16 8.03
C GLU A 77 7.34 8.23 7.30
N ARG A 78 8.23 7.56 8.03
CA ARG A 78 9.19 6.63 7.43
C ARG A 78 8.49 5.56 6.61
N GLN A 79 7.47 4.92 7.19
CA GLN A 79 6.72 3.88 6.50
C GLN A 79 6.00 4.44 5.27
N GLY A 80 5.38 5.61 5.38
CA GLY A 80 4.71 6.25 4.24
C GLY A 80 5.68 6.58 3.09
N ILE A 81 6.89 7.08 3.39
CA ILE A 81 7.92 7.32 2.37
C ILE A 81 8.44 6.02 1.76
N THR A 82 8.62 4.97 2.57
CA THR A 82 8.99 3.63 2.07
C THR A 82 7.93 3.11 1.10
N ASP A 83 6.65 3.21 1.46
CA ASP A 83 5.54 2.77 0.61
C ASP A 83 5.46 3.54 -0.72
N LEU A 84 5.71 4.87 -0.71
CA LEU A 84 5.83 5.65 -1.95
C LEU A 84 6.96 5.17 -2.84
N THR A 85 8.10 4.82 -2.22
CA THR A 85 9.28 4.34 -2.97
C THR A 85 8.96 3.00 -3.64
N ILE A 86 8.34 2.07 -2.90
CA ILE A 86 7.92 0.77 -3.43
C ILE A 86 6.93 0.96 -4.58
N SER A 87 5.88 1.78 -4.40
CA SER A 87 4.90 2.04 -5.46
C SER A 87 5.55 2.63 -6.71
N MET A 88 6.46 3.60 -6.55
CA MET A 88 7.20 4.17 -7.67
C MET A 88 8.07 3.13 -8.39
N ASP A 89 8.77 2.27 -7.65
CA ASP A 89 9.62 1.23 -8.24
C ASP A 89 8.78 0.19 -8.99
N MET A 90 7.62 -0.19 -8.44
CA MET A 90 6.67 -1.09 -9.11
C MET A 90 6.10 -0.46 -10.39
N ASP A 91 5.70 0.81 -10.35
CA ASP A 91 5.19 1.52 -11.53
C ASP A 91 6.26 1.65 -12.62
N ARG A 92 7.53 1.84 -12.26
CA ARG A 92 8.64 1.84 -13.22
C ARG A 92 8.81 0.48 -13.88
N GLU A 93 8.81 -0.59 -13.09
CA GLU A 93 8.91 -1.95 -13.62
C GLU A 93 7.76 -2.26 -14.58
N LEU A 94 6.54 -1.83 -14.26
CA LEU A 94 5.38 -1.95 -15.14
C LEU A 94 5.56 -1.21 -16.47
N ILE A 95 6.08 0.02 -16.47
CA ILE A 95 6.34 0.78 -17.69
C ILE A 95 7.42 0.12 -18.53
N GLU A 96 8.58 -0.19 -17.93
CA GLU A 96 9.71 -0.79 -18.63
C GLU A 96 9.36 -2.15 -19.26
N LYS A 97 8.56 -2.96 -18.56
CA LYS A 97 8.13 -4.28 -19.02
C LYS A 97 6.94 -4.21 -19.97
N GLY A 98 5.99 -3.30 -19.73
CA GLY A 98 4.83 -3.10 -20.60
C GLY A 98 5.20 -2.54 -21.98
N GLU A 99 6.28 -1.77 -22.09
CA GLU A 99 6.83 -1.31 -23.38
C GLU A 99 7.63 -2.38 -24.14
N SER A 100 7.97 -3.50 -23.48
CA SER A 100 8.80 -4.58 -24.03
C SER A 100 8.00 -5.77 -24.58
N GLY A 101 6.67 -5.80 -24.40
CA GLY A 101 5.75 -6.83 -24.91
C GLY A 101 5.01 -6.38 -26.17
#